data_AF-A0A0S8AP40-F1
#
_entry.id   AF-A0A0S8AP40-F1
#
_cell.length_a   1.000
_cell.length_b   1.000
_cell.length_c   1.000
_cell.angle_alpha   90.00
_cell.angle_beta   90.00
_cell.angle_gamma   90.00
#
_symmetry.space_group_name_H-M   'P 1'
#
loop_
_entity.id
_entity.type
_entity.pdbx_description
1 polymer ?
#
loop_
_entity_poly.entity_id
_entity_poly.type
_entity_poly.pdbx_seq_one_letter_code
_entity_poly.pdbx_strand_id
1 'polypeptide(L)'
;MLFKKRKPTDIQQVYKASAWLGESEFRVFCQAWQAWYNEKPSEKRIEPYFVDFLGQDAVPFWVRNYVRSTLNRKDLLAKEKKRLLLGALTYYLPLLLFFVLLMWALL
;
A
#
# COMPACT_ATOMS: atom_id res chain seq x y z
N MET A 1 -30.20 2.12 1.41
CA MET A 1 -29.34 1.51 2.47
C MET A 1 -27.89 1.88 2.21
N LEU A 2 -27.28 2.68 3.08
CA LEU A 2 -25.84 2.98 3.02
C LEU A 2 -25.06 1.71 3.36
N PHE A 3 -24.33 1.14 2.40
CA PHE A 3 -23.39 0.06 2.67
C PHE A 3 -22.30 0.57 3.62
N LYS A 4 -22.46 0.28 4.91
CA LYS A 4 -21.45 0.53 5.94
C LYS A 4 -20.23 -0.31 5.58
N LYS A 5 -19.21 0.30 4.96
CA LYS A 5 -17.94 -0.38 4.63
C LYS A 5 -17.42 -1.04 5.90
N ARG A 6 -17.48 -2.37 5.97
CA ARG A 6 -16.87 -3.11 7.08
C ARG A 6 -15.37 -2.86 7.04
N LYS A 7 -14.77 -2.62 8.21
CA LYS A 7 -13.31 -2.49 8.32
C LYS A 7 -12.68 -3.76 7.73
N PRO A 8 -11.63 -3.65 6.91
CA PRO A 8 -10.99 -4.82 6.34
C PRO A 8 -10.44 -5.70 7.45
N THR A 9 -10.71 -7.00 7.38
CA THR A 9 -10.17 -7.98 8.34
C THR A 9 -8.65 -8.02 8.23
N ASP A 10 -7.98 -8.48 9.27
CA ASP A 10 -6.50 -8.52 9.30
C ASP A 10 -5.94 -9.34 8.12
N ILE A 11 -6.65 -10.40 7.72
CA ILE A 11 -6.33 -11.24 6.56
C ILE A 11 -6.45 -10.48 5.24
N GLN A 12 -7.55 -9.74 5.06
CA GLN A 12 -7.69 -8.89 3.87
C GLN A 12 -6.59 -7.84 3.79
N GLN A 13 -6.07 -7.39 4.93
CA GLN A 13 -4.92 -6.49 4.94
C GLN A 13 -3.64 -7.23 4.52
N VAL A 14 -3.41 -8.47 4.96
CA VAL A 14 -2.28 -9.31 4.48
C VAL A 14 -2.33 -9.48 2.96
N TYR A 15 -3.48 -9.88 2.40
CA TYR A 15 -3.63 -10.02 0.94
C TYR A 15 -3.43 -8.70 0.18
N LYS A 16 -3.89 -7.58 0.75
CA LYS A 16 -3.64 -6.27 0.14
C LYS A 16 -2.17 -5.87 0.18
N ALA A 17 -1.46 -6.25 1.24
CA ALA A 17 -0.04 -5.98 1.37
C ALA A 17 0.78 -6.87 0.43
N SER A 18 0.48 -8.17 0.35
CA SER A 18 1.12 -9.10 -0.60
C SER A 18 0.97 -8.61 -2.04
N ALA A 19 -0.26 -8.28 -2.44
CA ALA A 19 -0.55 -7.72 -3.77
C ALA A 19 0.15 -6.38 -4.03
N TRP A 20 0.34 -5.53 -3.01
CA TRP A 20 1.05 -4.26 -3.18
C TRP A 20 2.55 -4.43 -3.30
N LEU A 21 3.14 -5.36 -2.53
CA LEU A 21 4.56 -5.67 -2.58
C LEU A 21 4.92 -6.51 -3.82
N GLY A 22 3.94 -7.17 -4.44
CA GLY A 22 4.19 -8.10 -5.55
C GLY A 22 4.84 -9.40 -5.08
N GLU A 23 4.62 -9.78 -3.82
CA GLU A 23 5.20 -10.95 -3.18
C GLU A 23 4.11 -11.88 -2.64
N SER A 24 4.46 -13.13 -2.34
CA SER A 24 3.52 -14.08 -1.71
C SER A 24 3.25 -13.73 -0.25
N GLU A 25 2.11 -14.18 0.29
CA GLU A 25 1.73 -13.97 1.69
C GLU A 25 2.78 -14.56 2.64
N PHE A 26 3.37 -15.71 2.28
CA PHE A 26 4.46 -16.31 3.05
C PHE A 26 5.68 -15.39 3.14
N ARG A 27 6.04 -14.71 2.03
CA ARG A 27 7.13 -13.73 2.03
C ARG A 27 6.81 -12.53 2.90
N VAL A 28 5.56 -12.07 2.92
CA VAL A 28 5.11 -11.01 3.85
C VAL A 28 5.35 -11.43 5.31
N PHE A 29 5.12 -12.70 5.66
CA PHE A 29 5.43 -13.21 7.00
C PHE A 29 6.94 -13.21 7.27
N CYS A 30 7.76 -13.66 6.33
CA CYS A 30 9.22 -13.63 6.49
C CYS A 30 9.76 -12.19 6.68
N GLN A 31 9.25 -11.24 5.88
CA GLN A 31 9.62 -9.83 5.98
C GLN A 31 9.14 -9.20 7.29
N ALA A 32 7.91 -9.51 7.73
CA ALA A 32 7.38 -9.04 8.99
C ALA A 32 8.19 -9.57 10.18
N TRP A 33 8.62 -10.84 10.14
CA TRP A 33 9.52 -11.40 11.15
C TRP A 33 10.85 -10.66 11.17
N GLN A 34 11.48 -10.49 10.01
CA GLN A 34 12.74 -9.78 9.90
C GLN A 34 12.63 -8.32 10.37
N ALA A 35 11.54 -7.64 10.05
CA ALA A 35 11.31 -6.27 10.51
C ALA A 35 11.08 -6.17 12.02
N TRP A 36 10.52 -7.20 12.65
CA TRP A 36 10.22 -7.20 14.08
C TRP A 36 11.38 -7.67 14.95
N TYR A 37 12.02 -8.77 14.56
CA TYR A 37 13.08 -9.42 15.33
C TYR A 37 14.49 -9.08 14.84
N ASN A 38 14.61 -8.33 13.73
CA ASN A 38 15.88 -8.00 13.08
C ASN A 38 16.73 -9.23 12.72
N GLU A 39 16.07 -10.37 12.47
CA GLU A 39 16.69 -11.66 12.17
C GLU A 39 16.08 -12.22 10.89
N LYS A 40 16.91 -12.82 10.02
CA LYS A 40 16.40 -13.51 8.83
C LYS A 40 15.77 -14.85 9.27
N PRO A 41 14.46 -15.04 9.08
CA PRO A 41 13.82 -16.28 9.51
C PRO A 41 14.21 -17.47 8.63
N SER A 42 14.23 -18.66 9.23
CA SER A 42 14.16 -19.92 8.49
C SER A 42 12.71 -20.25 8.13
N GLU A 43 12.49 -20.92 6.99
CA GLU A 43 11.13 -21.28 6.54
C GLU A 43 10.40 -22.12 7.58
N LYS A 44 11.09 -23.11 8.17
CA LYS A 44 10.56 -23.96 9.26
C LYS A 44 10.09 -23.19 10.48
N ARG A 45 10.63 -21.98 10.72
CA ARG A 45 10.21 -21.14 11.85
C ARG A 45 8.94 -20.36 11.53
N ILE A 46 8.71 -20.01 10.27
CA ILE A 46 7.55 -19.22 9.83
C ILE A 46 6.36 -20.11 9.47
N GLU A 47 6.62 -21.31 8.94
CA GLU A 47 5.63 -22.26 8.47
C GLU A 47 4.48 -22.52 9.46
N PRO A 48 4.70 -22.76 10.77
CA PRO A 48 3.60 -22.98 11.71
C PRO A 48 2.63 -21.79 11.78
N TYR A 49 3.18 -20.57 11.87
CA TYR A 49 2.36 -19.35 11.89
C TYR A 49 1.61 -19.11 10.58
N PHE A 50 2.21 -19.52 9.46
CA PHE A 50 1.57 -19.41 8.16
C PHE A 50 0.45 -20.43 7.97
N VAL A 51 0.63 -21.66 8.47
CA VAL A 51 -0.43 -22.68 8.47
C VAL A 51 -1.61 -22.23 9.34
N ASP A 52 -1.36 -21.64 10.52
CA ASP A 52 -2.41 -21.07 11.37
C ASP A 52 -3.15 -19.93 10.67
N PHE A 53 -2.45 -19.12 9.88
CA PHE A 53 -3.05 -18.08 9.06
C PHE A 53 -3.99 -18.66 7.99
N LEU A 54 -3.60 -19.73 7.31
CA LEU A 54 -4.41 -20.37 6.27
C LEU A 54 -5.61 -21.15 6.83
N GLY A 55 -5.45 -21.77 8.00
CA GLY A 55 -6.47 -22.66 8.56
C GLY A 55 -7.42 -21.99 9.55
N GLN A 56 -6.94 -21.02 10.33
CA GLN A 56 -7.67 -20.44 11.46
C GLN A 56 -7.86 -18.92 11.33
N ASP A 57 -7.53 -18.34 10.19
CA ASP A 57 -7.69 -16.90 9.97
C ASP A 57 -6.86 -16.07 10.99
N ALA A 58 -5.84 -16.69 11.59
CA ALA A 58 -5.06 -16.15 12.69
C ALA A 58 -3.81 -15.42 12.17
N VAL A 59 -3.84 -14.09 12.24
CA VAL A 59 -2.67 -13.28 11.87
C VAL A 59 -1.86 -12.95 13.13
N PRO A 60 -0.56 -13.27 13.22
CA PRO A 60 0.28 -12.86 14.34
C PRO A 60 0.40 -11.33 14.47
N PHE A 61 0.59 -10.83 15.69
CA PHE A 61 0.63 -9.37 15.95
C PHE A 61 1.74 -8.65 15.17
N TRP A 62 2.91 -9.28 15.01
CA TRP A 62 4.04 -8.73 14.26
C TRP A 62 3.71 -8.60 12.76
N VAL A 63 2.98 -9.57 12.18
CA VAL A 63 2.44 -9.47 10.81
C VAL A 63 1.44 -8.32 10.72
N ARG A 64 0.49 -8.22 11.64
CA ARG A 64 -0.54 -7.15 11.63
C ARG A 64 0.12 -5.77 11.65
N ASN A 65 1.13 -5.59 12.50
CA ASN A 65 1.85 -4.33 12.59
C ASN A 65 2.59 -4.01 11.29
N TYR A 66 3.32 -4.98 10.73
CA TYR A 66 4.06 -4.82 9.48
C TYR A 66 3.13 -4.51 8.29
N VAL A 67 2.01 -5.22 8.18
CA VAL A 67 1.01 -5.00 7.14
C VAL A 67 0.40 -3.61 7.26
N ARG A 68 0.05 -3.19 8.49
CA ARG A 68 -0.49 -1.84 8.73
C ARG A 68 0.49 -0.75 8.33
N SER A 69 1.78 -0.88 8.69
CA SER A 69 2.80 0.11 8.32
C SER A 69 3.02 0.16 6.80
N THR A 70 3.02 -1.01 6.14
CA THR A 70 3.16 -1.15 4.69
C THR A 70 2.00 -0.49 3.93
N LEU A 71 0.76 -0.76 4.33
CA LEU A 71 -0.42 -0.16 3.72
C LEU A 71 -0.52 1.34 4.00
N ASN A 72 -0.15 1.79 5.20
CA ASN A 72 -0.11 3.22 5.49
C ASN A 72 0.91 3.95 4.60
N ARG A 73 2.09 3.34 4.37
CA ARG A 73 3.09 3.88 3.45
C ARG A 73 2.57 3.99 2.02
N LYS A 74 1.83 2.98 1.54
CA LYS A 74 1.14 3.03 0.23
C LYS A 74 0.19 4.23 0.14
N ASP A 75 -0.63 4.44 1.17
CA ASP A 75 -1.60 5.53 1.20
C ASP A 75 -0.93 6.91 1.22
N LEU A 76 0.20 7.03 1.93
CA LEU A 76 1.00 8.26 1.93
C LEU A 76 1.59 8.55 0.54
N LEU A 77 2.19 7.56 -0.12
CA LEU A 77 2.74 7.71 -1.47
C LEU A 77 1.65 8.09 -2.49
N ALA A 78 0.45 7.50 -2.37
CA ALA A 78 -0.68 7.84 -3.22
C ALA A 78 -1.15 9.30 -3.00
N LYS A 79 -1.16 9.77 -1.74
CA LYS A 79 -1.50 11.16 -1.41
C LYS A 79 -0.47 12.14 -1.97
N GLU A 80 0.82 11.84 -1.83
CA GLU A 80 1.90 12.68 -2.36
C GLU A 80 1.86 12.79 -3.88
N LYS A 81 1.73 11.66 -4.59
CA LYS A 81 1.57 11.66 -6.05
C LYS A 81 0.36 12.49 -6.48
N LYS A 82 -0.78 12.36 -5.78
CA LYS A 82 -1.97 13.16 -6.07
C LYS A 82 -1.71 14.66 -5.86
N ARG A 83 -1.02 15.05 -4.79
CA ARG A 83 -0.66 16.46 -4.54
C ARG A 83 0.25 17.02 -5.63
N LEU A 84 1.26 16.26 -6.04
CA LEU A 84 2.17 16.67 -7.13
C LEU A 84 1.44 16.82 -8.46
N LEU A 85 0.57 15.87 -8.81
CA LEU A 85 -0.24 15.96 -10.03
C LEU A 85 -1.20 17.16 -10.02
N LEU A 86 -1.86 17.43 -8.88
CA LEU A 86 -2.69 18.63 -8.75
C LEU A 86 -1.86 19.90 -8.91
N GLY A 87 -0.70 20.00 -8.23
CA GLY A 87 0.19 21.16 -8.33
C GLY A 87 0.68 21.41 -9.76
N ALA A 88 1.12 20.34 -10.44
CA ALA A 88 1.52 20.40 -11.84
C ALA A 88 0.36 20.86 -12.73
N LEU A 89 -0.83 20.25 -12.60
CA LEU A 89 -2.00 20.64 -13.38
C LEU A 89 -2.35 22.12 -13.16
N THR A 90 -2.39 22.58 -11.91
CA THR A 90 -2.69 23.98 -11.59
C THR A 90 -1.69 24.97 -12.16
N TYR A 91 -0.43 24.57 -12.33
CA TYR A 91 0.61 25.44 -12.88
C TYR A 91 0.61 25.43 -14.43
N TYR A 92 0.56 24.24 -15.04
CA TYR A 92 0.69 24.10 -16.48
C TYR A 92 -0.60 24.45 -17.24
N LEU A 93 -1.78 24.22 -16.66
CA LEU A 93 -3.06 24.52 -17.34
C LEU A 93 -3.23 26.01 -17.69
N PRO A 94 -3.06 26.98 -16.76
CA PRO A 94 -3.16 28.40 -17.11
C PRO A 94 -2.02 28.86 -18.02
N LEU A 95 -0.82 28.31 -17.86
CA LEU A 95 0.32 28.62 -18.74
C LEU A 95 0.02 28.19 -20.18
N LEU A 96 -0.52 26.99 -20.37
CA LEU A 96 -0.88 26.46 -21.69
C LEU A 96 -2.00 27.30 -22.32
N LEU A 97 -3.03 27.68 -21.54
CA LEU A 97 -4.08 28.60 -21.98
C LEU A 97 -3.52 29.95 -22.42
N PHE A 98 -2.57 30.52 -21.66
CA PHE A 98 -1.91 31.77 -22.01
C PHE A 98 -1.17 31.65 -23.36
N PHE A 99 -0.41 30.59 -23.56
CA PHE A 99 0.29 30.35 -24.83
C PHE A 99 -0.67 30.18 -26.02
N VAL A 100 -1.79 29.47 -25.83
CA VAL A 100 -2.81 29.28 -26.87
C VAL A 100 -3.46 30.62 -27.25
N LEU A 101 -3.82 31.43 -26.25
CA LEU A 101 -4.37 32.78 -26.49
C LEU A 101 -3.37 33.67 -27.22
N LEU A 102 -2.09 33.61 -26.83
CA LEU A 102 -1.03 34.39 -27.47
C LEU A 102 -0.81 33.98 -28.93
N MET A 103 -0.85 32.68 -29.23
CA MET A 103 -0.79 32.19 -30.62
C MET A 103 -1.99 32.65 -31.46
N TRP A 104 -3.20 32.63 -30.89
CA TRP A 104 -4.39 33.12 -31.57
C TRP A 104 -4.37 34.62 -31.85
N ALA A 105 -3.76 35.42 -30.97
CA ALA A 105 -3.66 36.87 -31.16
C ALA A 105 -2.61 37.29 -32.20
N LEU A 106 -1.68 36.40 -32.55
CA LEU A 106 -0.61 36.65 -33.53
C LEU A 106 -0.94 36.17 -34.95
N LEU A 107 -2.09 35.50 -35.13
CA LEU A 107 -2.56 34.94 -36.39
C LEU A 107 -3.71 35.79 -36.97
#